data_AF-A0A5N9H4G5-F1
#
_entry.id   AF-A0A5N9H4G5-F1
#
_cell.length_a   1.000
_cell.length_b   1.000
_cell.length_c   1.000
_cell.angle_alpha   90.00
_cell.angle_beta   90.00
_cell.angle_gamma   90.00
#
_symmetry.space_group_name_H-M   'P 1'
#
loop_
_entity.id
_entity.type
_entity.pdbx_description
1 polymer ?
#
loop_
_entity_poly.entity_id
_entity_poly.type
_entity_poly.pdbx_seq_one_letter_code
_entity_poly.pdbx_strand_id
1 'polypeptide(L)'
;MELTFERGDQYRPKGHALVYFRVNNEPDTVYVTYIIALPVKADLTKYVPPFLATHLGSMPLNDFSAFAMPPVPEAVDSYEEVERLARLRDDDMAYADSMFSFDLPRMMEAVTEAVQVYSDLCDQYFNRESGNTVDSGETIGELPGSDTDDESSYQVNEVLFGLMSEADKLTELSRLLGKLRFAQDGEDANMLEEVSDEIKSLSKFLPDQFKLSRLLAAAQDTSRNGEKLAQLYLDRCFRLSSGDFGKVEAIDNEISSIELI
;
A
#
# COMPACT_ATOMS: atom_id res chain seq x y z
N MET A 1 16.54 -3.41 -13.18
CA MET A 1 17.78 -4.05 -12.71
C MET A 1 17.68 -5.56 -12.94
N GLU A 2 18.80 -6.26 -13.06
CA GLU A 2 18.86 -7.72 -13.13
C GLU A 2 19.88 -8.20 -12.08
N LEU A 3 19.52 -9.19 -11.26
CA LEU A 3 20.41 -9.74 -10.25
C LEU A 3 21.17 -10.95 -10.82
N THR A 4 22.49 -10.83 -10.96
CA THR A 4 23.35 -11.93 -11.38
C THR A 4 23.74 -12.78 -10.18
N PHE A 5 23.12 -13.94 -10.01
CA PHE A 5 23.42 -14.87 -8.92
C PHE A 5 24.78 -15.55 -9.13
N GLU A 6 25.69 -15.36 -8.16
CA GLU A 6 26.99 -16.04 -8.11
C GLU A 6 26.99 -17.17 -7.07
N ARG A 7 26.11 -17.09 -6.07
CA ARG A 7 25.80 -18.15 -5.12
C ARG A 7 24.29 -18.25 -4.93
N GLY A 8 23.77 -19.48 -4.90
CA GLY A 8 22.33 -19.74 -4.84
C GLY A 8 21.77 -20.19 -6.19
N ASP A 9 20.45 -20.11 -6.32
CA ASP A 9 19.73 -20.41 -7.55
C ASP A 9 18.55 -19.43 -7.68
N GLN A 10 18.53 -18.62 -8.73
CA GLN A 10 17.47 -17.64 -8.97
C GLN A 10 16.07 -18.28 -9.11
N TYR A 11 15.99 -19.57 -9.46
CA TYR A 11 14.73 -20.31 -9.54
C TYR A 11 14.36 -21.01 -8.23
N ARG A 12 15.25 -20.98 -7.23
CA ARG A 12 15.07 -21.53 -5.88
C ARG A 12 15.71 -20.62 -4.81
N PRO A 13 15.35 -19.32 -4.78
CA PRO A 13 15.94 -18.38 -3.83
C PRO A 13 15.59 -18.77 -2.40
N LYS A 14 16.47 -18.41 -1.46
CA LYS A 14 16.37 -18.82 -0.05
C LYS A 14 15.53 -17.89 0.83
N GLY A 15 15.08 -16.77 0.27
CA GLY A 15 14.45 -15.68 1.03
C GLY A 15 15.45 -14.76 1.73
N HIS A 16 16.75 -14.91 1.49
CA HIS A 16 17.77 -14.02 2.05
C HIS A 16 19.06 -14.02 1.20
N ALA A 17 19.57 -12.82 0.91
CA ALA A 17 20.70 -12.62 0.00
C ALA A 17 21.64 -11.50 0.45
N LEU A 18 22.95 -11.72 0.28
CA LEU A 18 23.94 -10.65 0.23
C LEU A 18 23.99 -10.12 -1.21
N VAL A 19 23.45 -8.92 -1.42
CA VAL A 19 23.49 -8.25 -2.72
C VAL A 19 24.58 -7.20 -2.70
N TYR A 20 25.44 -7.23 -3.71
CA TYR A 20 26.57 -6.30 -3.80
C TYR A 20 26.63 -5.53 -5.12
N PHE A 21 27.25 -4.36 -5.02
CA PHE A 21 27.47 -3.39 -6.08
C PHE A 21 28.96 -3.06 -6.15
N ARG A 22 29.42 -2.56 -7.29
CA ARG A 22 30.78 -2.01 -7.46
C ARG A 22 30.69 -0.57 -7.93
N VAL A 23 31.68 0.26 -7.58
CA VAL A 23 31.74 1.65 -8.07
C VAL A 23 32.91 1.78 -9.04
N ASN A 24 32.67 2.38 -10.20
CA ASN A 24 33.63 2.35 -11.32
C ASN A 24 34.97 3.05 -11.03
N ASN A 25 35.05 3.89 -10.00
CA ASN A 25 36.26 4.57 -9.54
C ASN A 25 36.97 3.84 -8.37
N GLU A 26 36.36 2.82 -7.77
CA GLU A 26 36.88 2.04 -6.63
C GLU A 26 36.68 0.54 -6.90
N PRO A 27 37.44 -0.06 -7.85
CA PRO A 27 37.19 -1.42 -8.34
C PRO A 27 37.50 -2.52 -7.31
N ASP A 28 38.33 -2.21 -6.31
CA ASP A 28 38.73 -3.13 -5.24
C ASP A 28 37.72 -3.14 -4.07
N THR A 29 36.86 -2.11 -3.97
CA THR A 29 35.83 -2.00 -2.93
C THR A 29 34.50 -2.60 -3.42
N VAL A 30 33.80 -3.36 -2.58
CA VAL A 30 32.43 -3.81 -2.84
C VAL A 30 31.46 -3.18 -1.84
N TYR A 31 30.29 -2.80 -2.32
CA TYR A 31 29.23 -2.17 -1.51
C TYR A 31 28.10 -3.17 -1.33
N VAL A 32 27.72 -3.47 -0.09
CA VAL A 32 26.90 -4.64 0.24
C VAL A 32 25.68 -4.24 1.05
N THR A 33 24.54 -4.83 0.70
CA THR A 33 23.35 -4.85 1.56
C THR A 33 22.85 -6.28 1.75
N TYR A 34 22.16 -6.54 2.86
CA TYR A 34 21.51 -7.82 3.11
C TYR A 34 20.00 -7.70 2.90
N ILE A 35 19.48 -8.43 1.91
CA ILE A 35 18.06 -8.48 1.58
C ILE A 35 17.43 -9.67 2.28
N ILE A 36 16.25 -9.45 2.85
CA ILE A 36 15.41 -10.48 3.47
C ILE A 36 14.01 -10.40 2.86
N ALA A 37 13.52 -11.51 2.31
CA ALA A 37 12.12 -11.73 2.00
C ALA A 37 11.51 -12.63 3.09
N LEU A 38 10.46 -12.16 3.74
CA LEU A 38 9.83 -12.81 4.88
C LEU A 38 8.84 -13.89 4.39
N PRO A 39 8.98 -15.16 4.81
CA PRO A 39 8.06 -16.25 4.41
C PRO A 39 6.67 -16.16 5.06
N VAL A 40 6.45 -15.15 5.91
CA VAL A 40 5.17 -14.84 6.56
C VAL A 40 4.99 -13.34 6.52
N LYS A 41 3.88 -12.86 5.93
CA LYS A 41 3.55 -11.43 5.87
C LYS A 41 3.49 -10.84 7.28
N ALA A 42 4.36 -9.86 7.55
CA ALA A 42 4.44 -9.17 8.82
C ALA A 42 3.82 -7.78 8.70
N ASP A 43 2.70 -7.57 9.38
CA ASP A 43 2.18 -6.22 9.61
C ASP A 43 2.95 -5.60 10.79
N LEU A 44 3.90 -4.72 10.47
CA LEU A 44 4.77 -4.10 11.46
C LEU A 44 4.02 -3.07 12.33
N THR A 45 2.85 -2.56 11.91
CA THR A 45 2.09 -1.61 12.74
C THR A 45 1.65 -2.22 14.07
N LYS A 46 1.46 -3.54 14.12
CA LYS A 46 1.15 -4.31 15.34
C LYS A 46 2.30 -4.36 16.36
N TYR A 47 3.53 -4.06 15.92
CA TYR A 47 4.76 -4.19 16.73
C TYR A 47 5.49 -2.86 16.93
N VAL A 48 5.16 -1.83 16.15
CA VAL A 48 5.68 -0.47 16.30
C VAL A 48 4.90 0.26 17.39
N PRO A 49 5.57 0.76 18.46
CA PRO A 49 4.93 1.63 19.43
C PRO A 49 4.38 2.91 18.77
N PRO A 50 3.17 3.41 19.12
CA PRO A 50 2.56 4.54 18.43
C PRO A 50 3.40 5.82 18.37
N PHE A 51 4.28 6.04 19.36
CA PHE A 51 5.18 7.19 19.40
C PHE A 51 6.41 7.07 18.47
N LEU A 52 6.66 5.90 17.88
CA LEU A 52 7.72 5.69 16.87
C LEU A 52 7.18 5.67 15.44
N ALA A 53 5.87 5.51 15.23
CA ALA A 53 5.26 5.50 13.90
C ALA A 53 5.58 6.78 13.11
N THR A 54 5.56 7.94 13.76
CA THR A 54 5.94 9.25 13.15
C THR A 54 7.42 9.37 12.79
N HIS A 55 8.29 8.47 13.28
CA HIS A 55 9.73 8.48 13.03
C HIS A 55 10.18 7.45 11.99
N LEU A 56 9.31 6.52 11.57
CA LEU A 56 9.61 5.51 10.55
C LEU A 56 9.43 6.02 9.10
N GLY A 57 8.97 7.26 8.94
CA GLY A 57 8.82 7.90 7.62
C GLY A 57 7.73 7.25 6.77
N SER A 58 7.91 7.28 5.45
CA SER A 58 6.95 6.75 4.46
C SER A 58 7.13 5.25 4.17
N MET A 59 7.70 4.48 5.11
CA MET A 59 7.92 3.05 4.92
C MET A 59 6.57 2.29 4.98
N PRO A 60 6.21 1.44 3.99
CA PRO A 60 4.94 0.73 3.99
C PRO A 60 4.94 -0.40 5.03
N LEU A 61 4.46 -0.10 6.25
CA LEU A 61 4.46 -1.03 7.38
C LEU A 61 3.37 -2.13 7.30
N ASN A 62 2.39 -1.96 6.41
CA ASN A 62 1.19 -2.82 6.34
C ASN A 62 1.38 -4.09 5.49
N ASP A 63 2.36 -4.10 4.58
CA ASP A 63 2.72 -5.28 3.78
C ASP A 63 4.25 -5.40 3.68
N PHE A 64 4.89 -5.51 4.84
CA PHE A 64 6.34 -5.63 4.95
C PHE A 64 6.75 -7.08 4.59
N SER A 65 6.76 -7.40 3.30
CA SER A 65 7.14 -8.70 2.76
C SER A 65 8.64 -8.85 2.52
N ALA A 66 9.33 -7.78 2.09
CA ALA A 66 10.78 -7.80 1.87
C ALA A 66 11.43 -6.44 2.18
N PHE A 67 12.71 -6.48 2.56
CA PHE A 67 13.49 -5.28 2.90
C PHE A 67 15.00 -5.53 2.80
N ALA A 68 15.77 -4.44 2.78
CA ALA A 68 17.23 -4.44 2.82
C ALA A 68 17.77 -3.77 4.08
N MET A 69 18.87 -4.30 4.61
CA MET A 69 19.63 -3.72 5.71
C MET A 69 21.15 -3.89 5.44
N PRO A 70 21.94 -2.81 5.47
CA PRO A 70 21.55 -1.40 5.56
C PRO A 70 20.86 -0.89 4.28
N PRO A 71 19.98 0.14 4.36
CA PRO A 71 19.22 0.65 3.22
C PRO A 71 20.06 1.44 2.21
N VAL A 72 21.26 1.86 2.61
CA VAL A 72 22.37 2.24 1.74
C VAL A 72 23.38 1.11 1.84
N PRO A 73 23.95 0.59 0.75
CA PRO A 73 24.90 -0.52 0.83
C PRO A 73 26.23 -0.01 1.43
N GLU A 74 26.78 -0.75 2.39
CA GLU A 74 28.00 -0.37 3.12
C GLU A 74 29.25 -0.92 2.43
N ALA A 75 30.37 -0.21 2.57
CA ALA A 75 31.66 -0.67 2.04
C ALA A 75 32.16 -1.91 2.81
N VAL A 76 32.61 -2.92 2.08
CA VAL A 76 33.27 -4.12 2.62
C VAL A 76 34.64 -4.28 1.95
N ASP A 77 35.64 -4.63 2.76
CA ASP A 77 37.07 -4.62 2.40
C ASP A 77 37.43 -5.45 1.16
N SER A 78 36.70 -6.54 0.88
CA SER A 78 36.89 -7.32 -0.35
C SER A 78 35.67 -8.16 -0.71
N TYR A 79 35.59 -8.56 -1.99
CA TYR A 79 34.64 -9.55 -2.49
C TYR A 79 34.74 -10.89 -1.75
N GLU A 80 35.95 -11.35 -1.40
CA GLU A 80 36.12 -12.66 -0.75
C GLU A 80 35.49 -12.70 0.65
N GLU A 81 35.43 -11.57 1.37
CA GLU A 81 34.74 -11.51 2.66
C GLU A 81 33.21 -11.64 2.49
N VAL A 82 32.63 -11.03 1.45
CA VAL A 82 31.21 -11.19 1.11
C VAL A 82 30.90 -12.65 0.77
N GLU A 83 31.73 -13.28 -0.07
CA GLU A 83 31.57 -14.69 -0.41
C GLU A 83 31.73 -15.60 0.82
N ARG A 84 32.68 -15.29 1.71
CA ARG A 84 32.89 -16.02 2.96
C ARG A 84 31.68 -15.92 3.88
N LEU A 85 31.06 -14.73 4.00
CA LEU A 85 29.85 -14.51 4.79
C LEU A 85 28.65 -15.27 4.20
N ALA A 86 28.42 -15.16 2.89
CA ALA A 86 27.35 -15.90 2.19
C ALA A 86 27.51 -17.42 2.36
N ARG A 87 28.73 -17.94 2.24
CA ARG A 87 29.03 -19.37 2.49
C ARG A 87 28.81 -19.78 3.95
N LEU A 88 29.15 -18.95 4.92
CA LEU A 88 29.03 -19.26 6.35
C LEU A 88 27.57 -19.31 6.82
N ARG A 89 26.73 -18.42 6.30
CA ARG A 89 25.31 -18.31 6.63
C ARG A 89 24.40 -19.18 5.75
N ASP A 90 24.97 -19.68 4.65
CA ASP A 90 24.27 -20.31 3.53
C ASP A 90 23.35 -19.36 2.75
N ASP A 91 23.57 -18.04 2.81
CA ASP A 91 22.79 -17.03 2.08
C ASP A 91 23.00 -17.10 0.55
N ASP A 92 22.02 -16.63 -0.23
CA ASP A 92 22.25 -16.34 -1.65
C ASP A 92 23.23 -15.15 -1.79
N MET A 93 23.93 -15.06 -2.92
CA MET A 93 24.81 -13.94 -3.24
C MET A 93 24.64 -13.54 -4.70
N ALA A 94 24.32 -12.26 -4.91
CA ALA A 94 24.08 -11.72 -6.24
C ALA A 94 24.77 -10.36 -6.44
N TYR A 95 25.27 -10.17 -7.66
CA TYR A 95 25.70 -8.88 -8.17
C TYR A 95 24.50 -8.14 -8.74
N ALA A 96 24.35 -6.86 -8.40
CA ALA A 96 23.23 -6.02 -8.84
C ALA A 96 23.61 -5.05 -9.98
N ASP A 97 24.52 -4.10 -9.74
CA ASP A 97 24.92 -3.12 -10.76
C ASP A 97 26.28 -2.45 -10.48
N SER A 98 26.83 -1.76 -11.48
CA SER A 98 27.98 -0.87 -11.35
C SER A 98 27.56 0.59 -11.23
N MET A 99 27.81 1.18 -10.07
CA MET A 99 27.49 2.57 -9.80
C MET A 99 28.57 3.51 -10.34
N PHE A 100 28.15 4.67 -10.84
CA PHE A 100 29.06 5.71 -11.33
C PHE A 100 29.55 6.66 -10.23
N SER A 101 28.83 6.78 -9.11
CA SER A 101 29.10 7.77 -8.05
C SER A 101 28.39 7.44 -6.73
N PHE A 102 28.96 7.86 -5.61
CA PHE A 102 28.40 7.81 -4.25
C PHE A 102 27.24 8.79 -3.98
N ASP A 103 26.23 8.78 -4.85
CA ASP A 103 25.03 9.60 -4.68
C ASP A 103 24.02 8.86 -3.80
N LEU A 104 23.95 9.22 -2.52
CA LEU A 104 23.21 8.49 -1.47
C LEU A 104 21.76 8.12 -1.89
N PRO A 105 20.95 9.03 -2.49
CA PRO A 105 19.60 8.69 -2.96
C PRO A 105 19.59 7.62 -4.06
N ARG A 106 20.52 7.66 -5.02
CA ARG A 106 20.64 6.62 -6.06
C ARG A 106 21.06 5.27 -5.50
N MET A 107 21.89 5.27 -4.46
CA MET A 107 22.28 4.03 -3.79
C MET A 107 21.08 3.40 -3.05
N MET A 108 20.22 4.21 -2.43
CA MET A 108 18.95 3.75 -1.85
C MET A 108 17.96 3.27 -2.91
N GLU A 109 17.86 3.96 -4.05
CA GLU A 109 17.01 3.58 -5.19
C GLU A 109 17.44 2.22 -5.75
N ALA A 110 18.74 2.04 -6.02
CA ALA A 110 19.31 0.78 -6.48
C ALA A 110 19.10 -0.39 -5.50
N VAL A 111 19.23 -0.14 -4.18
CA VAL A 111 18.89 -1.14 -3.15
C VAL A 111 17.39 -1.46 -3.15
N THR A 112 16.53 -0.47 -3.32
CA THR A 112 15.07 -0.67 -3.36
C THR A 112 14.66 -1.50 -4.59
N GLU A 113 15.26 -1.24 -5.75
CA GLU A 113 15.04 -2.03 -6.96
C GLU A 113 15.55 -3.48 -6.79
N ALA A 114 16.71 -3.68 -6.16
CA ALA A 114 17.23 -5.01 -5.84
C ALA A 114 16.32 -5.79 -4.87
N VAL A 115 15.71 -5.12 -3.89
CA VAL A 115 14.71 -5.72 -2.98
C VAL A 115 13.52 -6.24 -3.78
N GLN A 116 12.96 -5.41 -4.68
CA GLN A 116 11.80 -5.80 -5.49
C GLN A 116 12.13 -7.02 -6.39
N VAL A 117 13.27 -6.99 -7.10
CA VAL A 117 13.67 -8.11 -7.96
C VAL A 117 13.86 -9.39 -7.16
N TYR A 118 14.49 -9.32 -5.98
CA TYR A 118 14.70 -10.52 -5.15
C TYR A 118 13.40 -11.03 -4.49
N SER A 119 12.49 -10.13 -4.07
CA SER A 119 11.18 -10.54 -3.53
C SER A 119 10.32 -11.21 -4.60
N ASP A 120 10.30 -10.67 -5.83
CA ASP A 120 9.52 -11.24 -6.93
C ASP A 120 9.97 -12.67 -7.27
N LEU A 121 11.28 -12.96 -7.20
CA LEU A 121 11.82 -14.31 -7.36
C LEU A 121 11.40 -15.23 -6.20
N CYS A 122 11.41 -14.72 -4.97
CA CYS A 122 10.97 -15.46 -3.79
C CYS A 122 9.48 -15.83 -3.88
N ASP A 123 8.62 -14.87 -4.18
CA ASP A 123 7.17 -15.08 -4.29
C ASP A 123 6.84 -16.07 -5.41
N GLN A 124 7.49 -15.97 -6.58
CA GLN A 124 7.34 -16.94 -7.67
C GLN A 124 7.71 -18.38 -7.23
N TYR A 125 8.81 -18.54 -6.49
CA TYR A 125 9.26 -19.85 -6.03
C TYR A 125 8.36 -20.41 -4.91
N PHE A 126 8.05 -19.62 -3.88
CA PHE A 126 7.26 -20.07 -2.74
C PHE A 126 5.80 -20.35 -3.12
N ASN A 127 5.19 -19.56 -4.01
CA ASN A 127 3.86 -19.88 -4.54
C ASN A 127 3.88 -21.22 -5.29
N ARG A 128 4.89 -21.43 -6.14
CA ARG A 128 5.04 -22.67 -6.93
C ARG A 128 5.27 -23.93 -6.09
N GLU A 129 6.12 -23.86 -5.05
CA GLU A 129 6.43 -25.01 -4.17
C GLU A 129 5.32 -25.30 -3.16
N SER A 130 4.53 -24.30 -2.76
CA SER A 130 3.46 -24.49 -1.74
C SER A 130 2.31 -25.39 -2.22
N GLY A 131 2.28 -25.79 -3.49
CA GLY A 131 1.14 -26.49 -4.09
C GLY A 131 -0.10 -25.61 -4.26
N ASN A 132 -0.07 -24.38 -3.73
CA ASN A 132 -0.95 -23.31 -4.12
C ASN A 132 -0.63 -22.95 -5.58
N THR A 133 -1.38 -23.57 -6.49
CA THR A 133 -1.89 -22.80 -7.62
C THR A 133 -2.67 -21.62 -7.05
N VAL A 134 -1.96 -20.52 -6.79
CA VAL A 134 -2.52 -19.20 -7.04
C VAL A 134 -2.62 -19.11 -8.56
N ASP A 135 -3.61 -19.82 -9.09
CA ASP A 135 -4.23 -19.38 -10.33
C ASP A 135 -4.83 -18.00 -10.05
N SER A 136 -5.03 -17.21 -11.10
CA SER A 136 -5.89 -16.03 -11.02
C SER A 136 -7.36 -16.52 -11.11
N GLY A 137 -7.71 -17.37 -10.14
CA GLY A 137 -8.77 -18.40 -10.08
C GLY A 137 -8.46 -19.37 -8.91
N GLU A 138 -9.11 -20.53 -8.73
CA GLU A 138 -10.24 -21.09 -9.46
C GLU A 138 -11.35 -21.50 -8.45
N THR A 139 -12.59 -21.11 -8.76
CA THR A 139 -13.88 -21.67 -8.32
C THR A 139 -13.98 -22.55 -7.05
N ILE A 140 -14.76 -22.07 -6.06
CA ILE A 140 -15.56 -22.97 -5.21
C ILE A 140 -16.92 -23.20 -5.89
N GLY A 141 -16.98 -24.20 -6.77
CA GLY A 141 -18.20 -24.91 -7.18
C GLY A 141 -19.23 -24.14 -8.04
N GLU A 142 -19.26 -24.44 -9.34
CA GLU A 142 -20.35 -24.01 -10.22
C GLU A 142 -21.74 -24.54 -9.79
N LEU A 143 -22.69 -23.62 -9.63
CA LEU A 143 -24.10 -23.77 -10.02
C LEU A 143 -24.54 -22.41 -10.63
N PRO A 144 -25.50 -22.39 -11.56
CA PRO A 144 -25.23 -21.70 -12.82
C PRO A 144 -25.68 -20.23 -12.88
N GLY A 145 -24.77 -19.38 -13.38
CA GLY A 145 -25.07 -18.22 -14.23
C GLY A 145 -25.80 -17.03 -13.59
N SER A 146 -25.02 -16.09 -13.03
CA SER A 146 -25.37 -14.67 -12.95
C SER A 146 -24.11 -13.83 -12.75
N ASP A 147 -24.06 -12.66 -13.36
CA ASP A 147 -22.92 -11.74 -13.41
C ASP A 147 -22.54 -11.17 -12.01
N THR A 148 -21.33 -11.44 -11.51
CA THR A 148 -20.75 -10.80 -10.30
C THR A 148 -19.21 -10.87 -10.27
N ASP A 149 -18.50 -9.96 -10.95
CA ASP A 149 -17.03 -9.79 -10.75
C ASP A 149 -16.69 -8.80 -9.61
N ASP A 150 -17.66 -8.00 -9.17
CA ASP A 150 -17.45 -6.87 -8.26
C ASP A 150 -17.26 -7.23 -6.78
N GLU A 151 -17.98 -8.23 -6.25
CA GLU A 151 -18.06 -8.48 -4.79
C GLU A 151 -16.71 -8.81 -4.13
N SER A 152 -15.77 -9.38 -4.88
CA SER A 152 -14.45 -9.77 -4.35
C SER A 152 -13.60 -8.58 -3.92
N SER A 153 -13.66 -7.47 -4.68
CA SER A 153 -12.93 -6.24 -4.38
C SER A 153 -13.52 -5.52 -3.15
N TYR A 154 -14.86 -5.50 -3.06
CA TYR A 154 -15.56 -4.90 -1.93
C TYR A 154 -15.30 -5.65 -0.62
N GLN A 155 -15.19 -6.98 -0.63
CA GLN A 155 -14.85 -7.75 0.58
C GLN A 155 -13.44 -7.42 1.12
N VAL A 156 -12.45 -7.16 0.25
CA VAL A 156 -11.10 -6.71 0.68
C VAL A 156 -11.17 -5.32 1.32
N ASN A 157 -11.92 -4.40 0.70
CA ASN A 157 -12.13 -3.05 1.22
C ASN A 157 -12.92 -3.03 2.54
N GLU A 158 -13.91 -3.89 2.75
CA GLU A 158 -14.62 -4.00 4.02
C GLU A 158 -13.70 -4.40 5.18
N VAL A 159 -12.77 -5.34 4.96
CA VAL A 159 -11.79 -5.74 5.99
C VAL A 159 -10.85 -4.57 6.31
N LEU A 160 -10.41 -3.81 5.30
CA LEU A 160 -9.60 -2.61 5.48
C LEU A 160 -10.35 -1.54 6.31
N PHE A 161 -11.58 -1.20 5.92
CA PHE A 161 -12.41 -0.24 6.64
C PHE A 161 -12.70 -0.65 8.09
N GLY A 162 -12.82 -1.95 8.38
CA GLY A 162 -12.94 -2.46 9.74
C GLY A 162 -11.75 -2.13 10.66
N LEU A 163 -10.55 -1.97 10.10
CA LEU A 163 -9.29 -1.76 10.84
C LEU A 163 -8.88 -0.28 10.96
N MET A 164 -9.43 0.61 10.14
CA MET A 164 -9.10 2.03 10.12
C MET A 164 -9.67 2.81 11.30
N SER A 165 -8.93 3.85 11.76
CA SER A 165 -9.47 4.80 12.74
C SER A 165 -10.60 5.65 12.11
N GLU A 166 -11.41 6.30 12.94
CA GLU A 166 -12.46 7.20 12.45
C GLU A 166 -11.88 8.34 11.60
N ALA A 167 -10.72 8.88 11.98
CA ALA A 167 -10.04 9.94 11.22
C ALA A 167 -9.52 9.46 9.86
N ASP A 168 -8.99 8.23 9.79
CA ASP A 168 -8.52 7.65 8.52
C ASP A 168 -9.69 7.37 7.58
N LYS A 169 -10.81 6.85 8.11
CA LYS A 169 -12.07 6.63 7.35
C LYS A 169 -12.60 7.93 6.75
N LEU A 170 -12.43 9.07 7.41
CA LEU A 170 -12.85 10.37 6.90
C LEU A 170 -11.89 10.95 5.86
N THR A 171 -10.60 10.68 6.01
CA THR A 171 -9.60 10.99 4.97
C THR A 171 -9.89 10.20 3.70
N GLU A 172 -10.21 8.93 3.86
CA GLU A 172 -10.56 8.03 2.75
C GLU A 172 -11.91 8.39 2.12
N LEU A 173 -12.94 8.71 2.92
CA LEU A 173 -14.20 9.28 2.42
C LEU A 173 -13.95 10.55 1.58
N SER A 174 -13.04 11.43 2.01
CA SER A 174 -12.68 12.63 1.23
C SER A 174 -11.97 12.28 -0.09
N ARG A 175 -11.16 11.21 -0.12
CA ARG A 175 -10.52 10.69 -1.35
C ARG A 175 -11.57 10.14 -2.31
N LEU A 176 -12.48 9.30 -1.81
CA LEU A 176 -13.56 8.68 -2.59
C LEU A 176 -14.51 9.73 -3.16
N LEU A 177 -14.89 10.76 -2.40
CA LEU A 177 -15.71 11.86 -2.90
C LEU A 177 -15.01 12.66 -4.02
N GLY A 178 -13.68 12.84 -3.92
CA GLY A 178 -12.89 13.41 -5.01
C GLY A 178 -12.88 12.53 -6.27
N LYS A 179 -12.72 11.21 -6.11
CA LYS A 179 -12.77 10.22 -7.21
C LYS A 179 -14.17 10.19 -7.86
N LEU A 180 -15.24 10.20 -7.06
CA LEU A 180 -16.63 10.23 -7.51
C LEU A 180 -16.94 11.47 -8.34
N ARG A 181 -16.46 12.64 -7.88
CA ARG A 181 -16.66 13.89 -8.62
C ARG A 181 -15.86 13.92 -9.94
N PHE A 182 -14.65 13.37 -9.96
CA PHE A 182 -13.88 13.24 -11.20
C PHE A 182 -14.58 12.30 -12.21
N ALA A 183 -15.13 11.18 -11.75
CA ALA A 183 -15.93 10.28 -12.59
C ALA A 183 -17.19 10.98 -13.13
N GLN A 184 -17.86 11.77 -12.29
CA GLN A 184 -19.03 12.56 -12.68
C GLN A 184 -18.72 13.63 -13.73
N ASP A 185 -17.65 14.42 -13.53
CA ASP A 185 -17.19 15.44 -14.48
C ASP A 185 -16.68 14.80 -15.80
N GLY A 186 -16.25 13.53 -15.77
CA GLY A 186 -15.79 12.75 -16.92
C GLY A 186 -16.86 11.93 -17.64
N GLU A 187 -18.11 11.95 -17.19
CA GLU A 187 -19.22 11.09 -17.67
C GLU A 187 -18.93 9.56 -17.58
N ASP A 188 -18.03 9.14 -16.68
CA ASP A 188 -17.68 7.73 -16.46
C ASP A 188 -18.67 7.06 -15.50
N ALA A 189 -19.75 6.52 -16.07
CA ALA A 189 -20.83 5.87 -15.32
C ALA A 189 -20.37 4.65 -14.51
N ASN A 190 -19.41 3.87 -15.03
CA ASN A 190 -18.90 2.68 -14.35
C ASN A 190 -18.10 3.09 -13.11
N MET A 191 -17.15 4.01 -13.28
CA MET A 191 -16.35 4.55 -12.18
C MET A 191 -17.21 5.30 -11.14
N LEU A 192 -18.32 5.90 -11.55
CA LEU A 192 -19.30 6.52 -10.64
C LEU A 192 -20.02 5.48 -9.78
N GLU A 193 -20.45 4.36 -10.38
CA GLU A 193 -21.12 3.26 -9.68
C GLU A 193 -20.15 2.56 -8.71
N GLU A 194 -18.96 2.18 -9.19
CA GLU A 194 -17.90 1.56 -8.38
C GLU A 194 -17.62 2.31 -7.08
N VAL A 195 -17.39 3.63 -7.19
CA VAL A 195 -17.02 4.50 -6.06
C VAL A 195 -18.22 4.79 -5.16
N SER A 196 -19.43 4.81 -5.72
CA SER A 196 -20.65 4.92 -4.92
C SER A 196 -20.82 3.71 -4.01
N ASP A 197 -20.49 2.51 -4.48
CA ASP A 197 -20.56 1.27 -3.70
C ASP A 197 -19.38 1.10 -2.72
N GLU A 198 -18.22 1.65 -3.06
CA GLU A 198 -17.08 1.80 -2.14
C GLU A 198 -17.45 2.72 -0.95
N ILE A 199 -18.10 3.86 -1.21
CA ILE A 199 -18.63 4.77 -0.17
C ILE A 199 -19.74 4.12 0.67
N LYS A 200 -20.66 3.36 0.06
CA LYS A 200 -21.69 2.59 0.79
C LYS A 200 -21.03 1.56 1.71
N SER A 201 -20.00 0.87 1.25
CA SER A 201 -19.27 -0.14 2.04
C SER A 201 -18.53 0.50 3.22
N LEU A 202 -17.84 1.63 2.99
CA LEU A 202 -17.23 2.44 4.05
C LEU A 202 -18.25 2.91 5.10
N SER A 203 -19.47 3.25 4.68
CA SER A 203 -20.51 3.75 5.59
C SER A 203 -20.93 2.74 6.68
N LYS A 204 -20.74 1.44 6.45
CA LYS A 204 -21.00 0.37 7.44
C LYS A 204 -20.08 0.47 8.67
N PHE A 205 -18.95 1.18 8.56
CA PHE A 205 -17.91 1.29 9.59
C PHE A 205 -17.81 2.67 10.23
N LEU A 206 -18.76 3.57 9.94
CA LEU A 206 -18.88 4.92 10.49
C LEU A 206 -20.24 5.09 11.20
N PRO A 207 -20.33 5.90 12.27
CA PRO A 207 -21.60 6.07 12.99
C PRO A 207 -22.69 6.77 12.17
N ASP A 208 -23.96 6.35 12.30
CA ASP A 208 -25.11 6.91 11.55
C ASP A 208 -25.22 8.45 11.60
N GLN A 209 -24.79 9.06 12.71
CA GLN A 209 -24.79 10.51 12.91
C GLN A 209 -23.98 11.29 11.86
N PHE A 210 -23.08 10.63 11.12
CA PHE A 210 -22.31 11.19 10.03
C PHE A 210 -23.13 11.39 8.73
N LYS A 211 -24.31 10.74 8.61
CA LYS A 211 -25.26 10.93 7.49
C LYS A 211 -24.66 10.64 6.09
N LEU A 212 -23.79 9.62 5.96
CA LEU A 212 -23.06 9.33 4.71
C LEU A 212 -23.96 9.10 3.48
N SER A 213 -25.17 8.57 3.64
CA SER A 213 -26.15 8.43 2.56
C SER A 213 -26.63 9.78 2.00
N ARG A 214 -26.77 10.81 2.84
CA ARG A 214 -27.07 12.19 2.41
C ARG A 214 -25.88 12.84 1.73
N LEU A 215 -24.67 12.60 2.26
CA LEU A 215 -23.41 13.07 1.67
C LEU A 215 -23.20 12.50 0.26
N LEU A 216 -23.41 11.20 0.06
CA LEU A 216 -23.32 10.54 -1.24
C LEU A 216 -24.35 11.10 -2.23
N ALA A 217 -25.61 11.23 -1.81
CA ALA A 217 -26.66 11.82 -2.65
C ALA A 217 -26.38 13.27 -3.04
N ALA A 218 -25.85 14.08 -2.12
CA ALA A 218 -25.42 15.46 -2.40
C ALA A 218 -24.21 15.52 -3.34
N ALA A 219 -23.25 14.60 -3.20
CA ALA A 219 -22.08 14.51 -4.06
C ALA A 219 -22.39 14.00 -5.48
N GLN A 220 -23.53 13.32 -5.66
CA GLN A 220 -24.06 12.93 -6.96
C GLN A 220 -24.97 14.00 -7.61
N ASP A 221 -25.36 15.05 -6.88
CA ASP A 221 -26.11 16.17 -7.45
C ASP A 221 -25.17 17.20 -8.10
N THR A 222 -25.23 17.29 -9.43
CA THR A 222 -24.45 18.24 -10.25
C THR A 222 -24.90 19.69 -10.09
N SER A 223 -25.95 19.97 -9.31
CA SER A 223 -26.35 21.33 -8.99
C SER A 223 -25.34 22.01 -8.06
N ARG A 224 -25.33 23.34 -8.11
CA ARG A 224 -24.54 24.17 -7.18
C ARG A 224 -24.97 23.99 -5.71
N ASN A 225 -26.19 23.52 -5.47
CA ASN A 225 -26.66 23.18 -4.12
C ASN A 225 -26.09 21.83 -3.68
N GLY A 226 -26.05 20.83 -4.57
CA GLY A 226 -25.42 19.52 -4.34
C GLY A 226 -23.95 19.63 -3.94
N GLU A 227 -23.15 20.35 -4.74
CA GLU A 227 -21.76 20.67 -4.41
C GLU A 227 -21.60 21.29 -3.00
N LYS A 228 -22.42 22.31 -2.69
CA LYS A 228 -22.35 22.98 -1.38
C LYS A 228 -22.78 22.05 -0.24
N LEU A 229 -23.83 21.24 -0.44
CA LEU A 229 -24.30 20.26 0.53
C LEU A 229 -23.24 19.18 0.79
N ALA A 230 -22.59 18.65 -0.25
CA ALA A 230 -21.52 17.66 -0.11
C ALA A 230 -20.35 18.22 0.71
N GLN A 231 -19.94 19.46 0.44
CA GLN A 231 -18.88 20.14 1.23
C GLN A 231 -19.29 20.33 2.69
N LEU A 232 -20.52 20.77 2.97
CA LEU A 232 -21.03 20.96 4.32
C LEU A 232 -21.14 19.64 5.08
N TYR A 233 -21.67 18.59 4.45
CA TYR A 233 -21.74 17.25 5.04
C TYR A 233 -20.35 16.69 5.36
N LEU A 234 -19.34 16.93 4.50
CA LEU A 234 -17.97 16.48 4.75
C LEU A 234 -17.29 17.24 5.90
N ASP A 235 -17.34 18.58 5.95
CA ASP A 235 -16.79 19.33 7.12
C ASP A 235 -17.52 18.92 8.41
N ARG A 236 -18.84 18.73 8.37
CA ARG A 236 -19.63 18.21 9.50
C ARG A 236 -19.10 16.89 10.03
N CYS A 237 -18.70 15.97 9.16
CA CYS A 237 -18.08 14.70 9.55
C CYS A 237 -16.76 14.92 10.31
N PHE A 238 -15.86 15.76 9.79
CA PHE A 238 -14.62 16.12 10.49
C PHE A 238 -14.85 16.86 11.82
N ARG A 239 -15.89 17.71 11.92
CA ARG A 239 -16.28 18.37 13.19
C ARG A 239 -16.83 17.40 14.23
N LEU A 240 -17.63 16.42 13.81
CA LEU A 240 -18.12 15.36 14.70
C LEU A 240 -16.96 14.52 15.26
N SER A 241 -16.04 14.08 14.40
CA SER A 241 -14.90 13.24 14.81
C SER A 241 -13.92 13.97 15.73
N SER A 242 -13.73 15.28 15.52
CA SER A 242 -12.92 16.12 16.41
C SER A 242 -13.64 16.62 17.67
N GLY A 243 -14.92 16.26 17.88
CA GLY A 243 -15.72 16.67 19.04
C GLY A 243 -16.11 18.15 19.08
N ASP A 244 -16.01 18.86 17.97
CA ASP A 244 -16.27 20.31 17.83
C ASP A 244 -17.78 20.59 17.61
N PHE A 245 -18.60 20.12 18.55
CA PHE A 245 -20.08 20.14 18.45
C PHE A 245 -20.65 21.56 18.24
N GLY A 246 -19.97 22.60 18.72
CA GLY A 246 -20.39 24.00 18.51
C GLY A 246 -20.34 24.44 17.05
N LYS A 247 -19.45 23.87 16.22
CA LYS A 247 -19.46 24.10 14.77
C LYS A 247 -20.44 23.18 14.03
N VAL A 248 -20.68 21.98 14.54
CA VAL A 248 -21.67 21.04 13.96
C VAL A 248 -23.06 21.68 13.90
N GLU A 249 -23.50 22.38 14.95
CA GLU A 249 -24.81 23.06 14.97
C GLU A 249 -24.92 24.17 13.90
N ALA A 250 -23.86 24.96 13.69
CA ALA A 250 -23.84 25.97 12.63
C ALA A 250 -23.96 25.33 11.22
N ILE A 251 -23.27 24.21 11.01
CA ILE A 251 -23.29 23.47 9.74
C ILE A 251 -24.64 22.78 9.51
N ASP A 252 -25.25 22.17 10.52
CA ASP A 252 -26.60 21.57 10.42
C ASP A 252 -27.66 22.64 10.07
N ASN A 253 -27.51 23.88 10.56
CA ASN A 253 -28.37 25.01 10.17
C ASN A 253 -28.17 25.42 8.70
N GLU A 254 -26.92 25.51 8.21
CA GLU A 254 -26.64 25.80 6.79
C GLU A 254 -27.17 24.69 5.87
N ILE A 255 -26.95 23.42 6.19
CA ILE A 255 -27.50 22.27 5.46
C ILE A 255 -29.02 22.38 5.38
N SER A 256 -29.68 22.59 6.53
CA SER A 256 -31.15 22.72 6.60
C SER A 256 -31.67 23.87 5.74
N SER A 257 -30.94 24.99 5.66
CA SER A 257 -31.32 26.14 4.82
C SER A 257 -31.27 25.85 3.31
N ILE A 258 -30.45 24.90 2.87
CA ILE A 258 -30.31 24.53 1.45
C ILE A 258 -31.28 23.39 1.09
N GLU A 259 -31.51 22.44 2.00
CA GLU A 259 -32.50 21.36 1.80
C GLU A 259 -33.97 21.84 1.81
N LEU A 260 -34.23 23.09 2.21
CA LEU A 260 -35.56 23.71 2.22
C LEU A 260 -35.89 24.52 0.94
N ILE A 261 -35.00 24.54 -0.05
CA ILE A 261 -35.11 25.31 -1.31
C ILE A 261 -35.45 24.39 -2.49
#